data_AF-A0A951VKS8-F1
#
_entry.id   AF-A0A951VKS8-F1
#
_cell.length_a   1.000
_cell.length_b   1.000
_cell.length_c   1.000
_cell.angle_alpha   90.00
_cell.angle_beta   90.00
_cell.angle_gamma   90.00
#
_symmetry.space_group_name_H-M   'P 1'
#
loop_
_entity.id
_entity.type
_entity.pdbx_description
1 polymer ?
#
loop_
_entity_poly.entity_id
_entity_poly.type
_entity_poly.pdbx_seq_one_letter_code
_entity_poly.pdbx_strand_id
1 'polypeptide(L)'
;MDLVLQKENFLTKKVRVIDKNTKIILEPINTTGVTVSFIKSNEFKFLLGSLVTLGTVAAYYKTKADDSFTLYQDTNDEKYLRSTKKFDLISGISFGLLQINFGYLIYSILIE
;
A
#
# COMPACT_ATOMS: atom_id res chain seq x y z
N MET A 1 30.47 11.36 39.02
CA MET A 1 29.50 12.16 38.24
C MET A 1 28.62 11.15 37.52
N ASP A 2 27.32 11.15 37.81
CA ASP A 2 26.38 10.21 37.19
C ASP A 2 25.85 10.82 35.89
N LEU A 3 25.90 10.07 34.79
CA LEU A 3 25.41 10.48 33.48
C LEU A 3 24.12 9.73 33.16
N VAL A 4 23.17 10.42 32.54
CA VAL A 4 21.93 9.82 32.04
C VAL A 4 22.05 9.70 30.53
N LEU A 5 21.99 8.46 30.02
CA LEU A 5 21.99 8.20 28.59
C LEU A 5 20.55 8.02 28.10
N GLN A 6 20.14 8.88 27.17
CA GLN A 6 18.82 8.86 26.55
C GLN A 6 18.98 8.79 25.02
N LYS A 7 18.26 7.86 24.40
CA LYS A 7 18.18 7.69 22.95
C LYS A 7 16.76 7.27 22.59
N GLU A 8 16.20 7.81 21.51
CA GLU A 8 14.86 7.43 21.07
C GLU A 8 14.74 5.92 20.84
N ASN A 9 13.68 5.31 21.37
CA ASN A 9 13.38 3.87 21.33
C ASN A 9 14.30 2.96 22.17
N PHE A 10 15.07 3.53 23.11
CA PHE A 10 15.91 2.78 24.06
C PHE A 10 15.58 3.13 25.51
N LEU A 11 15.77 2.16 26.41
CA LEU A 11 15.56 2.39 27.83
C LEU A 11 16.59 3.39 28.36
N THR A 12 16.12 4.39 29.11
CA THR A 12 17.01 5.37 29.73
C THR A 12 17.84 4.66 30.80
N LYS A 13 19.18 4.77 30.69
CA LYS A 13 20.10 4.14 31.63
C LYS A 13 20.90 5.20 32.36
N LYS A 14 20.81 5.21 33.69
CA LYS A 14 21.71 5.98 34.54
C LYS A 14 23.01 5.20 34.66
N VAL A 15 24.12 5.82 34.29
CA VAL A 15 25.44 5.19 34.33
C VAL A 15 26.36 6.02 35.19
N ARG A 16 27.03 5.35 36.13
CA ARG A 16 28.15 5.91 36.86
C ARG A 16 29.39 5.72 36.00
N VAL A 17 30.02 6.80 35.59
CA VAL A 17 31.26 6.74 34.81
C VAL A 17 32.38 6.27 35.74
N ILE A 18 32.72 4.98 35.67
CA ILE A 18 33.83 4.39 36.43
C ILE A 18 35.08 4.27 35.53
N ASP A 19 34.90 4.12 34.21
CA ASP A 19 36.00 4.08 33.24
C ASP A 19 35.57 4.66 31.87
N LYS A 20 36.50 5.32 31.16
CA LYS A 20 36.23 6.05 29.90
C LYS A 20 35.98 5.13 28.69
N ASN A 21 36.36 3.86 28.77
CA ASN A 21 36.33 2.92 27.65
C ASN A 21 35.27 1.79 27.77
N THR A 22 34.33 1.90 28.71
CA THR A 22 33.30 0.87 28.86
C THR A 22 32.22 1.01 27.79
N LYS A 23 32.06 0.00 26.92
CA LYS A 23 30.97 -0.06 25.95
C LYS A 23 29.65 -0.30 26.68
N ILE A 24 28.79 0.72 26.74
CA ILE A 24 27.45 0.62 27.35
C ILE A 24 26.48 0.18 26.26
N ILE A 25 25.91 -1.01 26.40
CA ILE A 25 24.81 -1.48 25.56
C ILE A 25 23.51 -0.94 26.19
N LEU A 26 22.75 -0.18 25.41
CA LEU A 26 21.39 0.23 25.76
C LEU A 26 20.42 -0.85 25.27
N GLU A 27 19.56 -1.31 26.15
CA GLU A 27 18.48 -2.22 25.78
C GLU A 27 17.42 -1.43 25.01
N PRO A 28 16.97 -1.93 23.84
CA PRO A 28 15.81 -1.34 23.20
C PRO A 28 14.63 -1.39 24.18
N ILE A 29 13.79 -0.35 24.20
CA ILE A 29 12.50 -0.46 24.88
C ILE A 29 11.82 -1.69 24.27
N ASN A 30 11.50 -2.70 25.09
CA ASN A 30 10.65 -3.79 24.64
C ASN A 30 9.33 -3.18 24.20
N THR A 31 9.20 -2.90 22.90
CA THR A 31 7.98 -2.42 22.24
C THR A 31 6.99 -3.58 22.08
N THR A 32 6.85 -4.42 23.10
CA THR A 32 5.89 -5.53 23.13
C THR A 32 4.44 -5.05 23.26
N GLY A 33 4.21 -3.73 23.32
CA GLY A 33 2.89 -3.10 23.33
C GLY A 33 2.70 -1.96 22.33
N VAL A 34 3.63 -1.73 21.39
CA VAL A 34 3.40 -0.77 20.30
C VAL A 34 2.78 -1.56 19.15
N THR A 35 1.45 -1.49 19.02
CA THR A 35 0.76 -1.91 17.81
C THR A 35 1.41 -1.20 16.63
N VAL A 36 2.11 -1.96 15.78
CA VAL A 36 2.69 -1.41 14.56
C VAL A 36 1.50 -1.00 13.70
N SER A 37 1.37 0.30 13.45
CA SER A 37 0.20 0.79 12.73
C SER A 37 0.06 0.12 11.36
N PHE A 38 -1.18 -0.21 10.93
CA PHE A 38 -1.46 -0.86 9.66
C PHE A 38 -0.82 -0.11 8.49
N ILE A 39 -0.84 1.23 8.53
CA ILE A 39 -0.25 2.09 7.49
C ILE A 39 1.25 1.84 7.31
N LYS A 40 1.95 1.39 8.35
CA LYS A 40 3.39 1.04 8.28
C LYS A 40 3.64 -0.42 7.91
N SER A 41 2.60 -1.26 7.94
CA SER A 41 2.69 -2.68 7.65
C SER A 41 3.03 -2.96 6.17
N ASN A 42 3.54 -4.16 5.91
CA ASN A 42 3.76 -4.60 4.52
C ASN A 42 2.43 -4.85 3.80
N GLU A 43 1.40 -5.30 4.50
CA GLU A 43 0.07 -5.53 3.94
C GLU A 43 -0.52 -4.26 3.33
N PHE A 44 -0.46 -3.14 4.06
CA PHE A 44 -0.89 -1.84 3.54
C PHE A 44 -0.13 -1.44 2.27
N LYS A 45 1.19 -1.64 2.23
CA LYS A 45 1.99 -1.33 1.03
C LYS A 45 1.58 -2.19 -0.17
N PHE A 46 1.30 -3.47 0.05
CA PHE A 46 0.82 -4.37 -1.00
C PHE A 46 -0.57 -3.98 -1.50
N LEU A 47 -1.50 -3.65 -0.60
CA LEU A 47 -2.84 -3.18 -0.94
C LEU A 47 -2.77 -1.86 -1.73
N LEU A 48 -1.99 -0.89 -1.26
CA LEU A 48 -1.82 0.39 -1.93
C LEU A 48 -1.18 0.22 -3.33
N GLY A 49 -0.15 -0.62 -3.45
CA GLY A 49 0.49 -0.89 -4.74
C GLY A 49 -0.44 -1.60 -5.73
N SER A 50 -1.23 -2.56 -5.25
CA SER A 50 -2.23 -3.25 -6.08
C SER A 50 -3.40 -2.34 -6.46
N LEU A 51 -3.82 -1.42 -5.58
CA LEU A 51 -4.80 -0.37 -5.90
C LEU A 51 -4.35 0.47 -7.11
N VAL A 52 -3.12 0.98 -7.08
CA VAL A 52 -2.56 1.79 -8.18
C VAL A 52 -2.46 0.97 -9.46
N THR A 53 -2.01 -0.29 -9.36
CA THR A 53 -1.86 -1.18 -10.52
C THR A 53 -3.22 -1.50 -11.15
N LEU A 54 -4.20 -1.93 -10.36
CA LEU A 54 -5.55 -2.27 -10.82
C LEU A 54 -6.26 -1.04 -11.38
N GLY A 55 -6.08 0.13 -10.78
CA GLY A 55 -6.67 1.38 -11.26
C GLY A 55 -6.09 1.79 -12.61
N THR A 56 -4.77 1.65 -12.78
CA THR A 56 -4.09 1.92 -14.04
C THR A 56 -4.56 0.95 -15.14
N VAL A 57 -4.64 -0.35 -14.83
CA VAL A 57 -5.11 -1.37 -15.78
C VAL A 57 -6.56 -1.11 -16.17
N ALA A 58 -7.44 -0.83 -15.21
CA ALA A 58 -8.84 -0.53 -15.46
C ALA A 58 -9.00 0.70 -16.38
N ALA A 59 -8.34 1.80 -16.04
CA ALA A 59 -8.40 3.04 -16.83
C ALA A 59 -7.84 2.84 -18.26
N TYR A 60 -6.71 2.13 -18.38
CA TYR A 60 -6.08 1.85 -19.67
C TYR A 60 -7.00 1.05 -20.60
N TYR A 61 -7.57 -0.03 -20.10
CA TYR A 61 -8.46 -0.87 -20.91
C TYR A 61 -9.82 -0.22 -21.16
N LYS A 62 -10.32 0.61 -20.24
CA LYS A 62 -11.53 1.40 -20.49
C LYS A 62 -11.33 2.38 -21.64
N THR A 63 -10.20 3.08 -21.66
CA THR A 63 -9.85 3.99 -22.77
C THR A 63 -9.77 3.24 -24.10
N LYS A 64 -9.13 2.07 -24.13
CA LYS A 64 -9.08 1.23 -25.35
C LYS A 64 -10.44 0.72 -25.81
N ALA A 65 -11.35 0.45 -24.88
CA ALA A 65 -12.71 0.05 -25.19
C ALA A 65 -13.44 1.20 -25.86
N ASP A 66 -13.35 2.41 -25.29
CA ASP A 66 -13.97 3.61 -25.84
C ASP A 66 -13.46 3.91 -27.26
N ASP A 67 -12.13 3.89 -27.48
CA ASP A 67 -11.54 4.09 -28.81
C ASP A 67 -12.04 3.06 -29.84
N SER A 68 -12.12 1.79 -29.42
CA SER A 68 -12.64 0.71 -30.27
C SER A 68 -14.13 0.90 -30.56
N PHE A 69 -14.90 1.43 -29.61
CA PHE A 69 -16.32 1.65 -29.79
C PHE A 69 -16.59 2.81 -30.74
N THR A 70 -15.79 3.88 -30.68
CA THR A 70 -15.84 4.98 -31.65
C THR A 70 -15.60 4.46 -33.07
N LEU A 71 -14.56 3.63 -33.27
CA LEU A 71 -14.31 3.02 -34.58
C LEU A 71 -15.48 2.15 -35.07
N TYR A 72 -16.15 1.42 -34.15
CA TYR A 72 -17.37 0.69 -34.49
C TYR A 72 -18.49 1.63 -34.94
N GLN A 73 -18.71 2.76 -34.26
CA GLN A 73 -19.74 3.72 -34.65
C GLN A 73 -19.49 4.31 -36.05
N ASP A 74 -18.23 4.56 -36.39
CA ASP A 74 -17.85 5.13 -37.69
C ASP A 74 -17.89 4.11 -38.84
N THR A 75 -17.47 2.88 -38.58
CA THR A 75 -17.26 1.86 -39.63
C THR A 75 -18.38 0.83 -39.72
N ASN A 76 -19.17 0.68 -38.64
CA ASN A 76 -20.13 -0.40 -38.43
C ASN A 76 -19.52 -1.81 -38.55
N ASP A 77 -18.20 -1.94 -38.37
CA ASP A 77 -17.49 -3.23 -38.43
C ASP A 77 -17.49 -3.92 -37.05
N GLU A 78 -18.18 -5.06 -37.00
CA GLU A 78 -18.33 -5.96 -35.85
C GLU A 78 -17.01 -6.35 -35.17
N LYS A 79 -15.88 -6.31 -35.89
CA LYS A 79 -14.55 -6.55 -35.31
C LYS A 79 -14.23 -5.56 -34.18
N TYR A 80 -14.63 -4.31 -34.34
CA TYR A 80 -14.40 -3.27 -33.33
C TYR A 80 -15.35 -3.40 -32.15
N LEU A 81 -16.60 -3.81 -32.39
CA LEU A 81 -17.54 -4.14 -31.30
C LEU A 81 -17.03 -5.31 -30.44
N ARG A 82 -16.47 -6.35 -31.08
CA ARG A 82 -15.89 -7.49 -30.36
C ARG A 82 -14.66 -7.09 -29.53
N SER A 83 -13.84 -6.18 -30.05
CA SER A 83 -12.66 -5.65 -29.34
C SER A 83 -13.07 -4.79 -28.15
N THR A 84 -14.06 -3.93 -28.33
CA THR A 84 -14.69 -3.12 -27.26
C THR A 84 -15.10 -3.99 -26.09
N LYS A 85 -15.92 -5.03 -26.35
CA LYS A 85 -16.41 -5.96 -25.32
C LYS A 85 -15.27 -6.64 -24.55
N LYS A 86 -14.17 -6.99 -25.23
CA LYS A 86 -13.01 -7.61 -24.57
C LYS A 86 -12.30 -6.64 -23.63
N PHE A 87 -12.02 -5.43 -24.10
CA PHE A 87 -11.34 -4.43 -23.30
C PHE A 87 -12.20 -3.96 -22.13
N ASP A 88 -13.50 -3.73 -22.36
CA ASP A 88 -14.42 -3.31 -21.32
C ASP A 88 -14.58 -4.38 -20.23
N LEU A 89 -14.60 -5.67 -20.59
CA LEU A 89 -14.61 -6.76 -19.61
C LEU A 89 -13.35 -6.77 -18.74
N ILE A 90 -12.16 -6.60 -19.33
CA ILE A 90 -10.90 -6.54 -18.58
C ILE A 90 -10.89 -5.33 -17.64
N SER A 91 -11.36 -4.17 -18.14
CA SER A 91 -11.55 -2.95 -17.36
C SER A 91 -12.48 -3.18 -16.17
N GLY A 92 -13.65 -3.78 -16.42
CA GLY A 92 -14.66 -4.05 -15.41
C GLY A 92 -14.20 -5.00 -14.33
N ILE A 93 -13.52 -6.11 -14.69
CA ILE A 93 -12.94 -7.05 -13.72
C ILE A 93 -11.87 -6.35 -12.89
N SER A 94 -10.96 -5.61 -13.53
CA SER A 94 -9.88 -4.89 -12.83
C SER A 94 -10.45 -3.85 -11.86
N PHE A 95 -11.50 -3.13 -12.26
CA PHE A 95 -12.18 -2.16 -11.42
C PHE A 95 -12.93 -2.82 -10.26
N GLY A 96 -13.58 -3.97 -10.49
CA GLY A 96 -14.21 -4.75 -9.42
C GLY A 96 -13.20 -5.23 -8.37
N LEU A 97 -12.05 -5.75 -8.81
CA LEU A 97 -10.95 -6.12 -7.91
C LEU A 97 -10.41 -4.90 -7.16
N LEU A 98 -10.29 -3.75 -7.82
CA LEU A 98 -9.91 -2.49 -7.18
C LEU A 98 -10.88 -2.10 -6.07
N GLN A 99 -12.19 -2.21 -6.30
CA GLN A 99 -13.20 -1.88 -5.29
C GLN A 99 -13.10 -2.79 -4.06
N ILE A 100 -12.90 -4.09 -4.27
CA ILE A 100 -12.72 -5.05 -3.17
C ILE A 100 -11.46 -4.72 -2.37
N ASN A 101 -10.34 -4.47 -3.06
CA ASN A 101 -9.07 -4.09 -2.44
C ASN A 101 -9.19 -2.80 -1.62
N PHE A 102 -9.81 -1.77 -2.22
CA PHE A 102 -10.03 -0.49 -1.58
C PHE A 102 -10.97 -0.60 -0.38
N GLY A 103 -12.03 -1.38 -0.49
CA GLY A 103 -12.97 -1.66 0.60
C GLY A 103 -12.28 -2.33 1.78
N TYR A 104 -11.43 -3.33 1.52
CA TYR A 104 -10.62 -3.97 2.56
C TYR A 104 -9.66 -2.98 3.23
N LEU A 105 -8.96 -2.16 2.43
CA LEU A 105 -8.03 -1.16 2.94
C LEU A 105 -8.73 -0.14 3.85
N ILE A 106 -9.92 0.35 3.46
CA ILE A 106 -10.73 1.26 4.31
C ILE A 106 -11.16 0.53 5.59
N TYR A 107 -11.66 -0.69 5.48
CA TYR A 107 -12.10 -1.47 6.63
C TYR A 107 -10.97 -1.67 7.65
N SER A 108 -9.78 -2.05 7.19
CA SER A 108 -8.59 -2.22 8.02
C SER A 108 -8.15 -0.93 8.71
N ILE A 109 -8.24 0.22 8.03
CA ILE A 109 -7.95 1.53 8.64
C ILE A 109 -9.00 1.92 9.68
N LEU A 110 -10.27 1.57 9.47
CA LEU A 110 -11.37 1.96 10.36
C LEU A 110 -11.40 1.15 11.67
N ILE A 111 -10.98 -0.12 11.63
CA ILE A 111 -10.99 -1.01 12.78
C ILE A 111 -9.73 -0.91 13.66
N GLU A 112 -8.66 -0.33 13.12
CA GLU A 112 -7.44 -0.01 13.85
C GLU A 112 -7.63 1.18 14.81
#